data_AF-B2MZC7-F1
#
_entry.id   AF-B2MZC7-F1
#
_cell.length_a   1.000
_cell.length_b   1.000
_cell.length_c   1.000
_cell.angle_alpha   90.00
_cell.angle_beta   90.00
_cell.angle_gamma   90.00
#
_symmetry.space_group_name_H-M   'P 1'
#
loop_
_entity.id
_entity.type
_entity.pdbx_description
1 polymer ?
#
loop_
_entity_poly.entity_id
_entity_poly.type
_entity_poly.pdbx_seq_one_letter_code
_entity_poly.pdbx_strand_id
1 'polypeptide(L)'
;MRPGRQRWRYHNQLLLLLLFLLPGVANSVKCYCTDDHCVPYGSCDGTVCLVGILRDSNQVIRTCGTNTLGCHKNEDDKWTDLCACDQPFCNTFAFLRTHTRFNSTHSALLEELSMELQAGGLRRLCSNMHSSAMKYFLG
;
A
#
# COMPACT_ATOMS: atom_id res chain seq x y z
N MET A 1 -26.96 -1.27 60.51
CA MET A 1 -27.03 -0.55 59.21
C MET A 1 -25.79 -0.94 58.40
N ARG A 2 -25.93 -1.53 57.21
CA ARG A 2 -24.81 -2.08 56.42
C ARG A 2 -24.44 -1.12 55.27
N PRO A 3 -23.23 -0.52 55.23
CA PRO A 3 -22.76 0.25 54.09
C PRO A 3 -22.03 -0.72 53.15
N GLY A 4 -22.65 -1.13 52.03
CA GLY A 4 -22.02 -2.16 51.20
C GLY A 4 -22.44 -2.25 49.75
N ARG A 5 -23.30 -1.37 49.24
CA ARG A 5 -23.86 -1.50 47.88
C ARG A 5 -23.57 -0.33 46.92
N GLN A 6 -22.87 0.71 47.37
CA GLN A 6 -22.67 1.95 46.60
C GLN A 6 -21.31 2.01 45.87
N ARG A 7 -20.29 1.27 46.33
CA ARG A 7 -18.90 1.40 45.84
C ARG A 7 -18.64 0.78 44.46
N TRP A 8 -19.45 -0.20 44.04
CA TRP A 8 -19.27 -0.93 42.77
C TRP A 8 -19.86 -0.22 41.53
N ARG A 9 -20.85 0.66 41.70
CA ARG A 9 -21.50 1.38 40.59
C ARG A 9 -20.61 2.48 39.99
N TYR A 10 -19.90 3.22 40.83
CA TYR A 10 -18.99 4.29 40.40
C TYR A 10 -17.75 3.77 39.68
N HIS A 11 -17.27 2.56 40.02
CA HIS A 11 -16.13 1.95 39.36
C HIS A 11 -16.40 1.61 37.89
N ASN A 12 -17.58 1.04 37.60
CA ASN A 12 -18.00 0.74 36.23
C ASN A 12 -18.30 2.01 35.41
N GLN A 13 -18.90 3.04 36.02
CA GLN A 13 -19.12 4.33 35.34
C GLN A 13 -17.82 5.09 35.05
N LEU A 14 -16.83 5.03 35.95
CA LEU A 14 -15.52 5.65 35.74
C LEU A 14 -14.72 4.95 34.63
N LEU A 15 -14.81 3.62 34.55
CA LEU A 15 -14.16 2.82 33.50
C LEU A 15 -14.76 3.10 32.10
N LEU A 16 -16.08 3.24 32.01
CA LEU A 16 -16.77 3.64 30.78
C LEU A 16 -16.38 5.05 30.31
N LEU A 17 -16.25 6.00 31.24
CA LEU A 17 -15.78 7.36 30.93
C LEU A 17 -14.32 7.38 30.44
N LEU A 18 -13.46 6.50 30.98
CA LEU A 18 -12.08 6.34 30.51
C LEU A 18 -11.99 5.78 29.08
N LEU A 19 -12.91 4.87 28.71
CA LEU A 19 -12.98 4.29 27.38
C LEU A 19 -13.39 5.32 26.29
N PHE A 20 -14.24 6.29 26.64
CA PHE A 20 -14.63 7.39 25.74
C PHE A 20 -13.55 8.46 25.55
N LEU A 21 -12.54 8.50 26.42
CA LEU A 21 -11.43 9.47 26.36
C LEU A 21 -10.21 8.96 25.58
N LEU A 22 -10.24 7.73 25.06
CA LEU A 22 -9.19 7.25 24.16
C LEU A 22 -9.27 8.04 22.85
N PRO A 23 -8.28 8.89 22.52
CA PRO A 23 -8.19 9.43 21.18
C PRO A 23 -8.08 8.23 20.24
N GLY A 24 -9.01 8.14 19.28
CA GLY A 24 -8.91 7.16 18.21
C GLY A 24 -7.52 7.27 17.62
N VAL A 25 -6.76 6.17 17.65
CA VAL A 25 -5.40 6.14 17.14
C VAL A 25 -5.51 6.29 15.63
N ALA A 26 -5.48 7.53 15.15
CA ALA A 26 -5.33 7.81 13.74
C ALA A 26 -3.90 7.42 13.39
N ASN A 27 -3.73 6.20 12.87
CA ASN A 27 -2.45 5.75 12.33
C ASN A 27 -2.12 6.64 11.14
N SER A 28 -1.38 7.70 11.41
CA SER A 28 -0.87 8.61 10.41
C SER A 28 0.45 8.05 9.89
N VAL A 29 0.53 7.83 8.58
CA VAL A 29 1.76 7.44 7.89
C VAL A 29 2.37 8.66 7.20
N LYS A 30 3.70 8.77 7.28
CA LYS A 30 4.46 9.82 6.62
C LYS A 30 4.89 9.38 5.24
N CYS A 31 4.65 10.19 4.22
CA CYS A 31 4.86 9.83 2.82
C CYS A 31 5.77 10.83 2.10
N TYR A 32 6.42 10.39 1.02
CA TYR A 32 7.02 11.35 0.08
C TYR A 32 5.92 12.12 -0.64
N CYS A 33 6.12 13.41 -0.84
CA CYS A 33 5.20 14.22 -1.60
C CYS A 33 5.93 15.07 -2.64
N THR A 34 5.40 15.05 -3.86
CA THR A 34 5.91 15.81 -5.01
C THR A 34 4.86 16.77 -5.59
N ASP A 35 3.71 16.88 -4.93
CA ASP A 35 2.67 17.84 -5.27
C ASP A 35 3.08 19.25 -4.79
N ASP A 36 2.59 20.29 -5.46
CA ASP A 36 2.86 21.69 -5.17
C ASP A 36 2.35 22.09 -3.77
N HIS A 37 1.40 21.33 -3.23
CA HIS A 37 0.86 21.52 -1.87
C HIS A 37 1.80 21.07 -0.75
N CYS A 38 2.95 20.44 -1.07
CA CYS A 38 3.85 19.83 -0.09
C CYS A 38 5.15 20.61 0.17
N VAL A 39 5.18 21.89 -0.19
CA VAL A 39 6.29 22.82 0.06
C VAL A 39 6.20 23.34 1.51
N PRO A 40 7.31 23.43 2.27
CA PRO A 40 8.71 23.23 1.89
C PRO A 40 9.28 21.83 2.18
N TYR A 41 8.51 20.93 2.80
CA TYR A 41 9.07 19.73 3.44
C TYR A 41 9.06 18.46 2.58
N GLY A 42 8.50 18.49 1.35
CA GLY A 42 8.52 17.36 0.40
C GLY A 42 7.90 16.07 0.95
N SER A 43 7.08 16.21 1.99
CA SER A 43 6.46 15.11 2.72
C SER A 43 5.11 15.56 3.26
N CYS A 44 4.22 14.59 3.42
CA CYS A 44 2.88 14.78 3.96
C CYS A 44 2.57 13.64 4.95
N ASP A 45 1.57 13.86 5.78
CA ASP A 45 1.04 12.89 6.73
C ASP A 45 -0.39 12.53 6.31
N GLY A 46 -0.72 11.24 6.22
CA GLY A 46 -2.03 10.77 5.78
C GLY A 46 -2.34 9.35 6.26
N THR A 47 -3.45 8.77 5.82
CA THR A 47 -3.81 7.38 6.15
C THR A 47 -3.05 6.36 5.30
N VAL A 48 -2.77 6.70 4.04
CA VAL A 48 -1.96 5.90 3.12
C VAL A 48 -1.07 6.79 2.26
N CYS A 49 0.03 6.25 1.76
CA CYS A 49 0.90 6.89 0.79
C CYS A 49 0.53 6.45 -0.63
N LEU A 50 0.47 7.41 -1.54
CA LEU A 50 0.18 7.22 -2.95
C LEU A 50 1.42 7.44 -3.80
N VAL A 51 1.59 6.61 -4.83
CA VAL A 51 2.52 6.82 -5.94
C VAL A 51 1.86 6.40 -7.24
N GLY A 52 1.94 7.23 -8.27
CA GLY A 52 1.35 6.93 -9.55
C GLY A 52 1.96 7.71 -10.71
N ILE A 53 1.60 7.32 -11.93
CA ILE A 53 2.00 7.99 -13.17
C ILE A 53 0.77 8.69 -13.75
N LEU A 54 0.86 9.99 -13.95
CA LEU A 54 -0.18 10.76 -14.64
C LEU A 54 -0.25 10.35 -16.11
N ARG A 55 -1.46 10.11 -16.60
CA ARG A 55 -1.72 9.70 -18.00
C ARG A 55 -1.30 10.77 -19.00
N ASP A 56 -1.56 12.04 -18.68
CA ASP A 56 -1.34 13.14 -19.63
C ASP A 56 0.13 13.54 -19.76
N SER A 57 0.90 13.46 -18.66
CA SER A 57 2.28 13.98 -18.61
C SER A 57 3.34 12.90 -18.41
N ASN A 58 2.96 11.64 -18.14
CA ASN A 58 3.85 10.56 -17.70
C ASN A 58 4.72 10.93 -16.48
N GLN A 59 4.32 11.95 -15.73
CA GLN A 59 5.02 12.37 -14.53
C GLN A 59 4.69 11.43 -13.37
N VAL A 60 5.71 11.07 -12.59
CA VAL A 60 5.52 10.33 -11.34
C VAL A 60 5.14 11.31 -10.25
N ILE A 61 3.94 11.14 -9.69
CA ILE A 61 3.46 11.90 -8.54
C ILE A 61 3.43 11.03 -7.31
N ARG A 62 3.83 11.61 -6.18
CA ARG A 62 3.77 11.01 -4.85
C ARG A 62 3.00 11.94 -3.94
N THR A 63 2.09 11.40 -3.14
CA THR A 63 1.29 12.20 -2.21
C THR A 63 0.69 11.31 -1.12
N CYS A 64 -0.08 11.91 -0.22
CA CYS A 64 -0.89 11.23 0.79
C CYS A 64 -2.32 11.11 0.29
N GLY A 65 -3.02 10.07 0.72
CA GLY A 65 -4.41 9.86 0.35
C GLY A 65 -5.17 8.98 1.32
N THR A 66 -6.37 8.62 0.90
CA THR A 66 -7.34 7.77 1.62
C THR A 66 -7.79 6.57 0.80
N ASN A 67 -7.14 6.31 -0.35
CA ASN A 67 -7.45 5.19 -1.24
C ASN A 67 -7.19 3.84 -0.55
N THR A 68 -7.81 2.80 -1.09
CA THR A 68 -7.59 1.42 -0.66
C THR A 68 -6.18 0.95 -1.01
N LEU A 69 -5.58 0.14 -0.15
CA LEU A 69 -4.25 -0.45 -0.41
C LEU A 69 -4.26 -1.33 -1.66
N GLY A 70 -3.13 -1.32 -2.37
CA GLY A 70 -2.97 -2.08 -3.61
C GLY A 70 -2.63 -1.18 -4.79
N CYS A 71 -2.64 -1.77 -6.00
CA CYS A 71 -2.35 -1.05 -7.24
C CYS A 71 -3.50 -1.21 -8.23
N HIS A 72 -3.85 -0.09 -8.84
CA HIS A 72 -4.95 0.04 -9.79
C HIS A 72 -4.45 0.71 -11.07
N LYS A 73 -5.10 0.37 -12.18
CA LYS A 73 -4.82 0.94 -13.50
C LYS A 73 -6.02 1.75 -13.96
N ASN A 74 -5.77 2.83 -14.70
CA ASN A 74 -6.80 3.69 -15.27
C ASN A 74 -7.78 4.24 -14.22
N GLU A 75 -7.28 4.58 -13.04
CA GLU A 75 -8.10 5.19 -11.99
C GLU A 75 -8.42 6.65 -12.34
N ASP A 76 -9.70 6.99 -12.31
CA ASP A 76 -10.28 8.31 -12.59
C ASP A 76 -9.85 8.95 -13.93
N ASP A 77 -9.46 8.13 -14.92
CA ASP A 77 -8.85 8.54 -16.22
C ASP A 77 -7.61 9.44 -16.09
N LYS A 78 -7.18 9.76 -14.87
CA LYS A 78 -6.04 10.61 -14.55
C LYS A 78 -4.75 9.80 -14.44
N TRP A 79 -4.84 8.57 -13.95
CA TRP A 79 -3.69 7.74 -13.62
C TRP A 79 -3.52 6.57 -14.60
N THR A 80 -2.32 6.40 -15.14
CA THR A 80 -1.96 5.19 -15.89
C THR A 80 -1.82 4.00 -14.92
N ASP A 81 -1.03 4.21 -13.87
CA ASP A 81 -0.87 3.28 -12.75
C ASP A 81 -0.90 4.10 -11.47
N LEU A 82 -1.63 3.63 -10.46
CA LEU A 82 -1.70 4.21 -9.12
C LEU A 82 -1.55 3.10 -8.09
N CYS A 83 -0.71 3.32 -7.08
CA CYS A 83 -0.51 2.38 -5.99
C CYS A 83 -0.61 3.08 -4.63
N ALA A 84 -1.21 2.40 -3.66
CA ALA A 84 -1.37 2.82 -2.28
C ALA A 84 -0.68 1.83 -1.31
N CYS A 85 0.04 2.37 -0.32
CA CYS A 85 0.76 1.61 0.71
C CYS A 85 0.71 2.30 2.09
N ASP A 86 0.87 1.56 3.18
CA ASP A 86 0.66 2.02 4.57
C ASP A 86 1.94 2.11 5.42
N GLN A 87 3.11 1.85 4.84
CA GLN A 87 4.38 1.96 5.54
C GLN A 87 5.00 3.36 5.37
N PRO A 88 5.72 3.89 6.38
CA PRO A 88 6.37 5.18 6.25
C PRO A 88 7.30 5.24 5.03
N PHE A 89 7.13 6.27 4.20
CA PHE A 89 7.93 6.51 2.99
C PHE A 89 7.92 5.36 1.97
N CYS A 90 6.87 4.54 1.97
CA CYS A 90 6.75 3.37 1.08
C CYS A 90 6.54 3.73 -0.40
N ASN A 91 6.02 4.92 -0.69
CA ASN A 91 5.60 5.37 -2.01
C ASN A 91 6.76 5.78 -2.92
N THR A 92 7.76 4.90 -2.99
CA THR A 92 8.94 5.03 -3.85
C THR A 92 8.60 4.62 -5.29
N PHE A 93 9.43 5.08 -6.23
CA PHE A 93 9.30 4.61 -7.62
C PHE A 93 9.62 3.12 -7.76
N ALA A 94 10.47 2.56 -6.90
CA ALA A 94 10.75 1.13 -6.87
C ALA A 94 9.48 0.34 -6.52
N PHE A 95 8.76 0.75 -5.47
CA PHE A 95 7.49 0.16 -5.06
C PHE A 95 6.47 0.16 -6.20
N LEU A 96 6.28 1.30 -6.87
CA LEU A 96 5.40 1.39 -8.02
C LEU A 96 5.75 0.35 -9.10
N ARG A 97 7.02 0.31 -9.55
CA ARG A 97 7.44 -0.61 -10.62
C ARG A 97 7.31 -2.07 -10.23
N THR A 98 7.59 -2.43 -8.98
CA THR A 98 7.48 -3.81 -8.52
C THR A 98 6.04 -4.25 -8.29
N HIS A 99 5.06 -3.37 -8.22
CA HIS A 99 3.66 -3.77 -8.04
C HIS A 99 2.84 -3.63 -9.32
N THR A 100 3.19 -2.72 -10.23
CA THR A 100 2.54 -2.61 -11.54
C THR A 100 2.98 -3.71 -12.51
N ARG A 101 4.24 -4.16 -12.42
CA ARG A 101 4.75 -5.33 -13.18
C ARG A 101 4.01 -6.62 -12.83
N PHE A 102 3.63 -6.78 -11.57
CA PHE A 102 2.93 -7.98 -11.12
C PHE A 102 1.43 -7.95 -11.41
N ASN A 103 0.85 -6.76 -11.55
CA ASN A 103 -0.53 -6.63 -12.02
C ASN A 103 -0.66 -6.94 -13.53
N SER A 104 0.38 -6.66 -14.33
CA SER A 104 0.44 -7.19 -15.70
C SER A 104 0.59 -8.71 -15.74
N THR A 105 1.31 -9.33 -14.79
CA THR A 105 1.40 -10.79 -14.72
C THR A 105 0.23 -11.46 -14.03
N HIS A 106 -0.61 -10.83 -13.22
CA HIS A 106 -1.85 -11.48 -12.77
C HIS A 106 -2.93 -11.47 -13.85
N SER A 107 -2.98 -10.44 -14.69
CA SER A 107 -3.79 -10.45 -15.92
C SER A 107 -3.19 -11.40 -16.97
N ALA A 108 -1.86 -11.38 -17.16
CA ALA A 108 -1.19 -12.28 -18.12
C ALA A 108 -1.09 -13.73 -17.64
N LEU A 109 -1.03 -14.03 -16.33
CA LEU A 109 -1.06 -15.40 -15.81
C LEU A 109 -2.46 -16.00 -15.93
N LEU A 110 -3.52 -15.19 -15.81
CA LEU A 110 -4.89 -15.66 -16.10
C LEU A 110 -5.11 -15.86 -17.62
N GLU A 111 -4.38 -15.14 -18.48
CA GLU A 111 -4.36 -15.34 -19.93
C GLU A 111 -3.46 -16.55 -20.32
N GLU A 112 -2.31 -16.74 -19.68
CA GLU A 112 -1.39 -17.88 -19.87
C GLU A 112 -1.99 -19.19 -19.33
N LEU A 113 -2.72 -19.16 -18.20
CA LEU A 113 -3.48 -20.32 -17.69
C LEU A 113 -4.63 -20.71 -18.63
N SER A 114 -5.18 -19.76 -19.41
CA SER A 114 -6.20 -20.06 -20.41
C SER A 114 -5.61 -20.71 -21.68
N MET A 115 -4.36 -20.39 -22.02
CA MET A 115 -3.64 -20.97 -23.17
C MET A 115 -2.98 -22.32 -22.85
N GLU A 116 -2.56 -22.58 -21.61
CA GLU A 116 -1.94 -23.87 -21.24
C GLU A 116 -2.94 -25.04 -21.16
N LEU A 117 -4.25 -24.81 -21.11
CA LEU A 117 -5.23 -25.90 -21.12
C LEU A 117 -5.39 -26.58 -22.50
N GLN A 118 -4.75 -26.07 -23.56
CA GLN A 118 -4.81 -26.62 -24.92
C GLN A 118 -3.49 -27.19 -25.46
N ALA A 119 -2.35 -26.98 -24.80
CA ALA A 119 -1.07 -27.44 -25.30
C ALA A 119 -0.20 -28.00 -24.16
N GLY A 120 -0.27 -29.31 -23.93
CA GLY A 120 0.61 -30.01 -22.99
C GLY A 120 2.09 -29.66 -23.23
N GLY A 121 2.77 -29.13 -22.20
CA GLY A 121 4.10 -28.55 -22.37
C GLY A 121 4.93 -28.39 -21.09
N LEU A 122 4.80 -29.28 -20.12
CA LEU A 122 5.58 -29.29 -18.88
C LEU A 122 7.08 -29.57 -19.16
N ARG A 123 7.92 -28.55 -19.45
CA ARG A 123 9.41 -28.71 -19.43
C ARG A 123 10.30 -27.46 -19.46
N ARG A 124 9.82 -26.20 -19.40
CA ARG A 124 10.71 -25.02 -19.62
C ARG A 124 10.77 -23.94 -18.53
N LEU A 125 10.16 -24.09 -17.37
CA LEU A 125 10.14 -23.03 -16.34
C LEU A 125 11.25 -23.10 -15.27
N CYS A 126 12.07 -24.16 -15.20
CA CYS A 126 13.10 -24.26 -14.15
C CYS A 126 14.53 -23.81 -14.54
N SER A 127 14.82 -23.44 -15.78
CA SER A 127 16.22 -23.17 -16.19
C SER A 127 16.67 -21.71 -16.06
N ASN A 128 15.78 -20.73 -15.96
CA ASN A 128 16.16 -19.30 -16.04
C ASN A 128 16.10 -18.51 -14.72
N MET A 129 15.61 -19.08 -13.62
CA MET A 129 15.59 -18.39 -12.32
C MET A 129 16.85 -18.58 -11.47
N HIS A 130 17.87 -19.30 -11.96
CA HIS A 130 19.09 -19.58 -11.20
C HIS A 130 20.38 -18.92 -11.73
N SER A 131 20.31 -18.09 -12.79
CA SER A 131 21.53 -17.57 -13.44
C SER A 131 21.84 -16.08 -13.24
N SER A 132 20.95 -15.28 -12.63
CA SER A 132 21.18 -13.82 -12.48
C SER A 132 21.43 -13.34 -11.05
N ALA A 133 21.38 -14.21 -10.04
CA ALA A 133 21.56 -13.82 -8.63
C ALA A 133 22.98 -14.02 -8.08
N MET A 134 23.96 -14.47 -8.87
CA MET A 134 25.32 -14.79 -8.39
C MET A 134 26.44 -14.15 -9.23
N LYS A 135 26.27 -12.89 -9.66
CA LYS A 135 27.31 -12.14 -10.40
C LYS A 135 27.68 -10.76 -9.85
N TYR A 136 27.20 -10.39 -8.66
CA TYR A 136 27.53 -9.09 -8.03
C TYR A 136 28.30 -9.21 -6.70
N PHE A 137 28.97 -10.33 -6.43
CA PHE A 137 29.75 -10.50 -5.19
C PHE A 137 31.21 -10.92 -5.35
N LEU A 138 31.78 -10.87 -6.55
CA LEU A 138 33.23 -10.94 -6.79
C LEU A 138 33.57 -10.15 -8.05
N GLY A 139 34.23 -9.02 -7.84
CA GLY A 139 34.74 -8.09 -8.85
C GLY A 139 35.39 -6.93 -8.12
#